data_AF-A0A935RJZ4-F1
#
_entry.id   AF-A0A935RJZ4-F1
#
_cell.length_a   1.000
_cell.length_b   1.000
_cell.length_c   1.000
_cell.angle_alpha   90.00
_cell.angle_beta   90.00
_cell.angle_gamma   90.00
#
_symmetry.space_group_name_H-M   'P 1'
#
loop_
_entity.id
_entity.type
_entity.pdbx_description
1 polymer ?
#
loop_
_entity_poly.entity_id
_entity_poly.type
_entity_poly.pdbx_seq_one_letter_code
_entity_poly.pdbx_strand_id
1 'polypeptide(L)'
;MKKLSLIIACLVLTVLVVSVARSQSGGSFTITKSVIGGGGGRTAGGTFTLDGTMGEAVAGTTSTGGSFNLTSGFWGGGGNNAAIVRSPFDFDGDSKTDISIFRPGPGEWWVLNSSNGGNFATQFGASTDKIVPVDFTGDGKTDVAYWRPSTGFWFVLRSEDFTFYGFPFGANGDVPAPADYDGDGKADAAVFRPSTATWYISPSTGGTTIQAFGIPTDLPVPADYDGDGKADIAVWRPTGVSGAEWWILKSSGGSFSTQFGQPTDKAVPGDFTGDGKTDVAYWRPSTGQWFVLRSEDLTFYAFPFGTIGDIPVPGDYDGDGKTDAGVYRPSTLNWYINRSTAGVLIQQFGIAGDTPLPNAFVR
;
A
#
# COMPACT_ATOMS: atom_id res chain seq x y z
N MET A 1 37.28 68.33 -72.26
CA MET A 1 35.84 68.71 -72.30
C MET A 1 35.17 68.13 -71.06
N LYS A 2 34.94 68.97 -70.02
CA LYS A 2 33.63 69.29 -69.38
C LYS A 2 32.90 68.04 -68.82
N LYS A 3 32.92 67.76 -67.50
CA LYS A 3 32.14 68.35 -66.37
C LYS A 3 30.61 68.27 -66.52
N LEU A 4 29.97 67.94 -65.39
CA LEU A 4 28.55 68.04 -65.00
C LEU A 4 27.61 67.01 -65.66
N SER A 5 26.52 66.53 -65.05
CA SER A 5 25.96 66.50 -63.69
C SER A 5 24.56 65.89 -63.89
N LEU A 6 24.20 64.87 -63.12
CA LEU A 6 23.22 65.02 -62.03
C LEU A 6 21.79 65.37 -62.50
N ILE A 7 20.95 64.35 -62.65
CA ILE A 7 19.55 64.45 -62.22
C ILE A 7 19.30 63.31 -61.23
N ILE A 8 19.14 63.74 -59.99
CA ILE A 8 18.74 63.02 -58.78
C ILE A 8 17.20 62.94 -58.71
N ALA A 9 16.73 61.97 -57.93
CA ALA A 9 15.41 61.80 -57.31
C ALA A 9 14.33 61.14 -58.19
N CYS A 10 13.76 60.00 -57.79
CA CYS A 10 13.15 59.79 -56.48
C CYS A 10 13.20 58.33 -55.99
N LEU A 11 13.20 58.22 -54.65
CA LEU A 11 12.90 57.07 -53.81
C LEU A 11 13.98 55.99 -53.55
N VAL A 12 14.71 56.26 -52.46
CA VAL A 12 15.12 55.27 -51.47
C VAL A 12 13.95 54.35 -51.12
N LEU A 13 14.06 53.06 -51.41
CA LEU A 13 13.51 51.98 -50.58
C LEU A 13 14.14 50.65 -50.99
N THR A 14 15.05 50.16 -50.14
CA THR A 14 15.22 48.74 -49.74
C THR A 14 14.97 47.66 -50.81
N VAL A 15 15.97 46.82 -51.10
CA VAL A 15 15.85 45.34 -50.96
C VAL A 15 17.25 44.72 -51.06
N LEU A 16 17.68 44.11 -49.95
CA LEU A 16 18.71 43.07 -49.88
C LEU A 16 18.45 42.01 -50.96
N VAL A 17 19.40 41.73 -51.84
CA VAL A 17 19.41 40.45 -52.56
C VAL A 17 20.07 39.43 -51.63
N VAL A 18 19.20 38.74 -50.91
CA VAL A 18 19.49 37.61 -50.02
C VAL A 18 20.06 36.44 -50.83
N SER A 19 21.06 35.79 -50.25
CA SER A 19 21.60 34.49 -50.65
C SER A 19 20.47 33.49 -50.83
N VAL A 20 20.29 32.98 -52.04
CA VAL A 20 19.30 31.93 -52.34
C VAL A 20 19.83 30.62 -51.77
N ALA A 21 19.46 30.28 -50.54
CA ALA A 21 19.53 28.91 -50.05
C ALA A 21 18.53 28.08 -50.87
N ARG A 22 19.04 27.21 -51.75
CA ARG A 22 18.20 26.22 -52.40
C ARG A 22 17.76 25.21 -51.34
N SER A 23 16.49 25.28 -50.95
CA SER A 23 15.80 24.18 -50.28
C SER A 23 15.87 22.95 -51.18
N GLN A 24 16.38 21.84 -50.66
CA GLN A 24 16.23 20.54 -51.30
C GLN A 24 14.74 20.19 -51.28
N SER A 25 14.13 20.18 -52.46
CA SER A 25 12.75 19.74 -52.65
C SER A 25 12.61 18.28 -52.20
N GLY A 26 11.58 18.03 -51.39
CA GLY A 26 11.30 16.76 -50.73
C GLY A 26 11.44 15.53 -51.64
N GLY A 27 12.47 14.74 -51.37
CA GLY A 27 12.48 13.32 -51.71
C GLY A 27 11.77 12.54 -50.59
N SER A 28 11.04 11.49 -50.96
CA SER A 28 10.58 10.51 -49.99
C SER A 28 11.80 9.81 -49.40
N PHE A 29 11.98 9.90 -48.08
CA PHE A 29 13.01 9.15 -47.37
C PHE A 29 12.38 7.93 -46.73
N THR A 30 12.96 6.75 -46.98
CA THR A 30 12.64 5.53 -46.23
C THR A 30 13.57 5.50 -45.02
N ILE A 31 13.01 5.61 -43.82
CA ILE A 31 13.77 5.41 -42.58
C ILE A 31 13.71 3.93 -42.24
N THR A 32 14.79 3.19 -42.52
CA THR A 32 14.92 1.80 -42.09
C THR A 32 15.55 1.78 -40.70
N LYS A 33 14.74 1.76 -39.64
CA LYS A 33 15.22 1.65 -38.26
C LYS A 33 15.39 0.17 -37.92
N SER A 34 16.63 -0.26 -37.71
CA SER A 34 16.92 -1.58 -37.12
C SER A 34 17.06 -1.39 -35.61
N VAL A 35 16.37 -2.21 -34.82
CA VAL A 35 16.51 -2.22 -33.35
C VAL A 35 16.86 -3.63 -32.92
N ILE A 36 17.88 -3.79 -32.08
CA ILE A 36 18.19 -5.07 -31.43
C ILE A 36 17.10 -5.30 -30.38
N GLY A 37 16.26 -6.32 -30.61
CA GLY A 37 15.24 -6.76 -29.67
C GLY A 37 15.83 -7.74 -28.65
N GLY A 38 15.49 -7.52 -27.37
CA GLY A 38 15.85 -8.39 -26.24
C GLY A 38 16.72 -7.64 -25.22
N GLY A 39 16.08 -6.96 -24.27
CA GLY A 39 16.79 -6.31 -23.18
C GLY A 39 15.88 -5.98 -22.00
N GLY A 40 15.86 -6.87 -21.02
CA GLY A 40 15.55 -6.55 -19.62
C GLY A 40 16.70 -7.09 -18.79
N GLY A 41 17.58 -6.21 -18.31
CA GLY A 41 18.73 -6.59 -17.49
C GLY A 41 19.19 -5.43 -16.63
N ARG A 42 19.65 -5.73 -15.41
CA ARG A 42 20.17 -4.77 -14.44
C ARG A 42 21.68 -4.66 -14.60
N THR A 43 22.23 -3.46 -14.76
CA THR A 43 23.67 -3.19 -14.71
C THR A 43 23.99 -2.27 -13.52
N ALA A 44 24.99 -2.63 -12.72
CA ALA A 44 25.50 -1.81 -11.63
C ALA A 44 27.04 -1.79 -11.62
N GLY A 45 27.62 -0.58 -11.51
CA GLY A 45 29.06 -0.32 -11.40
C GLY A 45 29.66 0.49 -12.57
N GLY A 46 30.28 1.63 -12.24
CA GLY A 46 31.08 2.49 -13.16
C GLY A 46 30.38 3.78 -13.63
N THR A 47 31.15 4.84 -13.83
CA THR A 47 30.67 6.12 -14.42
C THR A 47 30.58 6.00 -15.93
N PHE A 48 29.36 5.85 -16.44
CA PHE A 48 29.05 6.12 -17.84
C PHE A 48 27.87 7.09 -17.93
N THR A 49 27.88 7.91 -18.99
CA THR A 49 26.77 8.78 -19.36
C THR A 49 26.00 8.07 -20.48
N LEU A 50 24.72 7.80 -20.27
CA LEU A 50 23.85 7.15 -21.24
C LEU A 50 22.96 8.21 -21.90
N ASP A 51 23.17 8.47 -23.19
CA ASP A 51 22.27 9.30 -24.00
C ASP A 51 21.31 8.41 -24.81
N GLY A 52 20.08 8.22 -24.30
CA GLY A 52 18.98 7.61 -25.05
C GLY A 52 17.86 7.09 -24.16
N THR A 53 16.61 7.18 -24.63
CA THR A 53 15.41 6.76 -23.88
C THR A 53 14.58 5.73 -24.64
N MET A 54 14.06 4.79 -23.85
CA MET A 54 13.12 3.73 -24.20
C MET A 54 11.70 4.28 -24.14
N GLY A 55 10.82 3.79 -25.02
CA GLY A 55 9.39 4.14 -25.04
C GLY A 55 8.74 3.71 -26.36
N GLU A 56 7.61 3.01 -26.26
CA GLU A 56 6.86 2.39 -27.37
C GLU A 56 6.10 3.42 -28.23
N ALA A 57 5.97 3.13 -29.53
CA ALA A 57 4.70 3.34 -30.23
C ALA A 57 4.44 2.13 -31.14
N VAL A 58 3.23 1.59 -31.07
CA VAL A 58 2.70 0.53 -31.96
C VAL A 58 2.95 0.92 -33.42
N ALA A 59 3.62 0.05 -34.17
CA ALA A 59 3.80 0.24 -35.61
C ALA A 59 2.44 0.08 -36.31
N GLY A 60 1.92 1.15 -36.90
CA GLY A 60 0.63 1.05 -37.57
C GLY A 60 0.11 2.32 -38.25
N THR A 61 0.92 3.00 -39.07
CA THR A 61 0.54 3.71 -40.31
C THR A 61 1.67 4.65 -40.75
N THR A 62 1.86 4.78 -42.06
CA THR A 62 2.80 5.74 -42.66
C THR A 62 2.27 7.16 -42.45
N SER A 63 2.99 8.00 -41.69
CA SER A 63 2.64 9.42 -41.61
C SER A 63 3.13 10.13 -42.88
N THR A 64 2.21 10.66 -43.68
CA THR A 64 2.53 11.44 -44.89
C THR A 64 1.88 12.83 -44.81
N GLY A 65 2.69 13.89 -44.86
CA GLY A 65 2.27 15.29 -45.00
C GLY A 65 2.50 16.15 -43.76
N GLY A 66 3.29 17.23 -43.91
CA GLY A 66 3.50 18.28 -42.90
C GLY A 66 4.89 18.30 -42.25
N SER A 67 5.28 19.45 -41.71
CA SER A 67 6.46 19.59 -40.84
C SER A 67 6.16 18.95 -39.48
N PHE A 68 6.98 17.99 -39.06
CA PHE A 68 6.92 17.40 -37.72
C PHE A 68 8.11 17.86 -36.88
N ASN A 69 7.89 18.03 -35.57
CA ASN A 69 8.96 18.17 -34.60
C ASN A 69 9.15 16.82 -33.90
N LEU A 70 10.37 16.29 -33.93
CA LEU A 70 10.78 15.18 -33.10
C LEU A 70 11.27 15.74 -31.76
N THR A 71 10.46 15.62 -30.72
CA THR A 71 10.87 15.95 -29.35
C THR A 71 11.54 14.72 -28.75
N SER A 72 12.85 14.76 -28.50
CA SER A 72 13.51 13.76 -27.66
C SER A 72 13.17 14.07 -26.21
N GLY A 73 12.52 13.14 -25.52
CA GLY A 73 12.30 13.18 -24.08
C GLY A 73 12.55 11.81 -23.49
N PHE A 74 12.89 11.76 -22.20
CA PHE A 74 12.57 10.60 -21.40
C PHE A 74 11.06 10.56 -21.34
N TRP A 75 10.45 9.69 -22.16
CA TRP A 75 9.20 9.11 -21.74
C TRP A 75 9.60 8.37 -20.47
N GLY A 76 9.30 8.95 -19.31
CA GLY A 76 9.14 8.14 -18.13
C GLY A 76 8.24 7.04 -18.63
N GLY A 77 8.78 5.83 -18.74
CA GLY A 77 7.92 4.72 -19.08
C GLY A 77 6.71 4.93 -18.18
N GLY A 78 5.53 4.82 -18.74
CA GLY A 78 4.54 4.07 -18.00
C GLY A 78 5.17 2.69 -17.75
N GLY A 79 6.20 2.61 -16.89
CA GLY A 79 6.19 1.63 -15.85
C GLY A 79 4.78 1.78 -15.38
N ASN A 80 3.99 0.74 -15.60
CA ASN A 80 2.78 0.61 -14.87
C ASN A 80 3.21 0.95 -13.44
N ASN A 81 2.90 2.16 -12.97
CA ASN A 81 2.58 2.36 -11.59
C ASN A 81 1.31 1.52 -11.43
N ALA A 82 1.44 0.19 -11.59
CA ALA A 82 0.82 -0.70 -10.66
C ALA A 82 1.20 -0.05 -9.34
N ALA A 83 0.20 0.51 -8.68
CA ALA A 83 0.36 0.97 -7.31
C ALA A 83 1.25 -0.07 -6.64
N ILE A 84 2.34 0.37 -5.99
CA ILE A 84 3.16 -0.56 -5.22
C ILE A 84 2.16 -1.23 -4.28
N VAL A 85 1.85 -2.50 -4.55
CA VAL A 85 0.92 -3.28 -3.76
C VAL A 85 1.68 -3.51 -2.46
N ARG A 86 1.28 -2.78 -1.43
CA ARG A 86 1.91 -2.89 -0.13
C ARG A 86 1.17 -3.92 0.69
N SER A 87 1.88 -5.01 0.95
CA SER A 87 1.38 -6.09 1.77
C SER A 87 1.53 -5.71 3.23
N PRO A 88 0.49 -5.88 4.06
CA PRO A 88 0.62 -5.62 5.48
C PRO A 88 1.64 -6.60 6.08
N PHE A 89 2.42 -6.15 7.08
CA PHE A 89 3.45 -6.96 7.73
C PHE A 89 4.57 -7.45 6.79
N ASP A 90 4.86 -6.72 5.70
CA ASP A 90 6.08 -6.86 4.90
C ASP A 90 7.24 -6.13 5.58
N PHE A 91 8.12 -6.84 6.28
CA PHE A 91 9.26 -6.24 7.00
C PHE A 91 10.53 -6.20 6.15
N ASP A 92 10.64 -7.04 5.11
CA ASP A 92 11.84 -7.12 4.29
C ASP A 92 11.75 -6.32 2.97
N GLY A 93 10.56 -5.86 2.62
CA GLY A 93 10.25 -4.98 1.49
C GLY A 93 10.09 -5.71 0.17
N ASP A 94 9.67 -6.98 0.20
CA ASP A 94 9.46 -7.80 -1.01
C ASP A 94 8.00 -7.83 -1.49
N SER A 95 7.15 -6.98 -0.91
CA SER A 95 5.71 -6.85 -1.17
C SER A 95 4.92 -8.10 -0.78
N LYS A 96 5.36 -8.83 0.25
CA LYS A 96 4.61 -9.93 0.84
C LYS A 96 4.57 -9.82 2.35
N THR A 97 3.47 -10.25 2.93
CA THR A 97 3.32 -10.45 4.36
C THR A 97 4.34 -11.49 4.84
N ASP A 98 5.18 -11.10 5.80
CA ASP A 98 6.12 -12.01 6.44
C ASP A 98 5.48 -12.76 7.61
N ILE A 99 5.85 -14.04 7.73
CA ILE A 99 5.49 -14.84 8.92
C ILE A 99 6.24 -14.26 10.11
N SER A 100 5.50 -13.75 11.09
CA SER A 100 6.09 -12.95 12.15
C SER A 100 5.35 -13.06 13.48
N ILE A 101 6.11 -13.01 14.59
CA ILE A 101 5.58 -13.08 15.95
C ILE A 101 6.12 -11.97 16.85
N PHE A 102 5.36 -11.67 17.89
CA PHE A 102 5.80 -10.99 19.10
C PHE A 102 5.81 -11.97 20.27
N ARG A 103 6.94 -12.04 20.98
CA ARG A 103 7.11 -12.81 22.21
C ARG A 103 6.98 -11.88 23.41
N PRO A 104 5.85 -11.89 24.14
CA PRO A 104 5.57 -10.84 25.11
C PRO A 104 6.53 -10.78 26.28
N GLY A 105 6.95 -11.93 26.83
CA GLY A 105 7.80 -12.01 28.02
C GLY A 105 9.08 -11.15 27.92
N PRO A 106 9.95 -11.41 26.94
CA PRO A 106 11.14 -10.61 26.67
C PRO A 106 10.87 -9.37 25.81
N GLY A 107 9.70 -9.23 25.18
CA GLY A 107 9.43 -8.13 24.25
C GLY A 107 10.18 -8.28 22.92
N GLU A 108 10.28 -9.52 22.42
CA GLU A 108 11.02 -9.82 21.19
C GLU A 108 10.09 -9.90 19.98
N TRP A 109 10.55 -9.37 18.86
CA TRP A 109 9.94 -9.49 17.55
C TRP A 109 10.77 -10.48 16.75
N TRP A 110 10.11 -11.41 16.07
CA TRP A 110 10.75 -12.38 15.20
C TRP A 110 10.01 -12.41 13.87
N VAL A 111 10.75 -12.31 12.78
CA VAL A 111 10.24 -12.30 11.42
C VAL A 111 10.99 -13.34 10.62
N LEU A 112 10.25 -14.18 9.90
CA LEU A 112 10.76 -15.07 8.87
C LEU A 112 10.52 -14.40 7.51
N ASN A 113 11.60 -13.84 6.97
CA ASN A 113 11.61 -13.09 5.72
C ASN A 113 11.14 -13.96 4.55
N SER A 114 10.12 -13.51 3.84
CA SER A 114 9.52 -14.24 2.75
C SER A 114 10.41 -14.29 1.50
N SER A 115 11.29 -13.28 1.32
CA SER A 115 12.18 -13.17 0.16
C SER A 115 13.30 -14.21 0.12
N ASN A 116 13.78 -14.64 1.28
CA ASN A 116 14.98 -15.48 1.38
C ASN A 116 14.97 -16.51 2.52
N GLY A 117 13.92 -16.56 3.34
CA GLY A 117 13.81 -17.47 4.49
C GLY A 117 14.74 -17.13 5.66
N GLY A 118 15.35 -15.95 5.67
CA GLY A 118 16.17 -15.44 6.75
C GLY A 118 15.32 -15.05 7.97
N ASN A 119 15.96 -15.00 9.14
CA ASN A 119 15.30 -14.61 10.38
C ASN A 119 15.80 -13.24 10.83
N PHE A 120 14.90 -12.27 10.87
CA PHE A 120 15.10 -11.02 11.59
C PHE A 120 14.56 -11.15 13.02
N ALA A 121 15.30 -10.62 13.99
CA ALA A 121 14.84 -10.54 15.37
C ALA A 121 15.35 -9.28 16.06
N THR A 122 14.50 -8.68 16.89
CA THR A 122 14.86 -7.51 17.70
C THR A 122 14.10 -7.52 19.02
N GLN A 123 14.63 -6.85 20.04
CA GLN A 123 13.95 -6.65 21.31
C GLN A 123 13.48 -5.21 21.41
N PHE A 124 12.16 -5.00 21.41
CA PHE A 124 11.57 -3.67 21.42
C PHE A 124 10.17 -3.68 22.06
N GLY A 125 10.02 -3.00 23.19
CA GLY A 125 8.77 -2.96 23.95
C GLY A 125 8.70 -3.97 25.08
N ALA A 126 7.50 -4.13 25.65
CA ALA A 126 7.22 -4.99 26.79
C ALA A 126 5.89 -5.75 26.62
N SER A 127 5.67 -6.77 27.45
CA SER A 127 4.46 -7.62 27.43
C SER A 127 3.14 -6.88 27.57
N THR A 128 3.15 -5.69 28.18
CA THR A 128 1.97 -4.85 28.40
C THR A 128 1.67 -3.88 27.26
N ASP A 129 2.61 -3.72 26.32
CA ASP A 129 2.46 -2.82 25.20
C ASP A 129 1.53 -3.43 24.14
N LYS A 130 0.87 -2.58 23.36
CA LYS A 130 0.04 -2.99 22.22
C LYS A 130 0.88 -2.89 20.96
N ILE A 131 1.15 -4.02 20.32
CA ILE A 131 1.87 -4.05 19.04
C ILE A 131 1.03 -3.36 17.96
N VAL A 132 1.67 -2.52 17.16
CA VAL A 132 1.06 -1.73 16.07
C VAL A 132 1.98 -1.66 14.85
N PRO A 133 2.45 -2.81 14.31
CA PRO A 133 3.41 -2.80 13.22
C PRO A 133 2.75 -2.37 11.90
N VAL A 134 3.22 -1.25 11.34
CA VAL A 134 2.78 -0.64 10.08
C VAL A 134 3.92 0.25 9.55
N ASP A 135 3.88 0.69 8.29
CA ASP A 135 4.88 1.58 7.67
C ASP A 135 4.66 3.05 8.10
N PHE A 136 5.29 3.49 9.20
CA PHE A 136 5.18 4.88 9.69
C PHE A 136 6.15 5.83 8.99
N THR A 137 7.27 5.33 8.45
CA THR A 137 8.31 6.16 7.82
C THR A 137 8.03 6.41 6.33
N GLY A 138 7.23 5.56 5.69
CA GLY A 138 6.89 5.58 4.28
C GLY A 138 7.98 4.98 3.40
N ASP A 139 8.80 4.08 3.95
CA ASP A 139 9.89 3.44 3.21
C ASP A 139 9.42 2.18 2.46
N GLY A 140 8.14 1.82 2.60
CA GLY A 140 7.53 0.66 1.97
C GLY A 140 7.69 -0.62 2.79
N LYS A 141 8.23 -0.55 4.01
CA LYS A 141 8.36 -1.68 4.93
C LYS A 141 7.56 -1.43 6.19
N THR A 142 7.14 -2.52 6.80
CA THR A 142 6.49 -2.51 8.11
C THR A 142 7.52 -2.15 9.17
N ASP A 143 7.26 -1.07 9.92
CA ASP A 143 8.05 -0.73 11.08
C ASP A 143 7.67 -1.61 12.28
N VAL A 144 8.67 -1.89 13.12
CA VAL A 144 8.44 -2.50 14.43
C VAL A 144 7.94 -1.41 15.38
N ALA A 145 6.68 -1.49 15.79
CA ALA A 145 6.09 -0.43 16.61
C ALA A 145 5.15 -0.95 17.69
N TYR A 146 5.08 -0.20 18.80
CA TYR A 146 4.13 -0.45 19.88
C TYR A 146 3.54 0.85 20.44
N TRP A 147 2.31 0.76 20.94
CA TRP A 147 1.66 1.78 21.75
C TRP A 147 1.60 1.35 23.21
N ARG A 148 1.98 2.25 24.13
CA ARG A 148 2.03 1.99 25.57
C ARG A 148 0.76 2.51 26.26
N PRO A 149 -0.14 1.62 26.74
CA PRO A 149 -1.42 2.06 27.29
C PRO A 149 -1.32 2.89 28.57
N SER A 150 -0.25 2.72 29.35
CA SER A 150 -0.06 3.44 30.62
C SER A 150 0.30 4.92 30.42
N THR A 151 0.85 5.29 29.26
CA THR A 151 1.34 6.64 28.98
C THR A 151 0.73 7.27 27.74
N GLY A 152 0.12 6.49 26.84
CA GLY A 152 -0.35 6.96 25.54
C GLY A 152 0.79 7.24 24.55
N PHE A 153 1.99 6.72 24.79
CA PHE A 153 3.12 6.91 23.88
C PHE A 153 3.19 5.82 22.82
N TRP A 154 3.47 6.25 21.59
CA TRP A 154 3.88 5.41 20.48
C TRP A 154 5.39 5.34 20.44
N PHE A 155 5.92 4.19 20.05
CA PHE A 155 7.34 3.97 19.80
C PHE A 155 7.48 3.22 18.49
N VAL A 156 8.29 3.76 17.58
CA VAL A 156 8.50 3.23 16.24
C VAL A 156 10.00 2.98 16.07
N LEU A 157 10.37 1.72 15.88
CA LEU A 157 11.69 1.30 15.47
C LEU A 157 11.72 1.23 13.94
N ARG A 158 12.50 2.13 13.35
CA ARG A 158 12.54 2.40 11.92
C ARG A 158 13.16 1.25 11.14
N SER A 159 12.45 0.78 10.11
CA SER A 159 12.87 -0.28 9.19
C SER A 159 14.14 0.10 8.39
N GLU A 160 14.37 1.39 8.12
CA GLU A 160 15.46 1.84 7.26
C GLU A 160 16.84 1.87 7.96
N ASP A 161 16.89 2.04 9.29
CA ASP A 161 18.15 2.21 10.02
C ASP A 161 18.19 1.68 11.46
N PHE A 162 17.10 1.07 11.96
CA PHE A 162 16.98 0.51 13.32
C PHE A 162 17.21 1.49 14.47
N THR A 163 17.15 2.79 14.22
CA THR A 163 16.94 3.76 15.30
C THR A 163 15.44 3.88 15.61
N PHE A 164 15.09 4.49 16.74
CA PHE A 164 13.69 4.65 17.10
C PHE A 164 13.35 6.09 17.50
N TYR A 165 12.08 6.43 17.35
CA TYR A 165 11.49 7.64 17.92
C TYR A 165 10.22 7.28 18.68
N GLY A 166 9.77 8.19 19.53
CA GLY A 166 8.51 8.03 20.25
C GLY A 166 7.82 9.36 20.46
N PHE A 167 6.49 9.31 20.49
CA PHE A 167 5.65 10.50 20.56
C PHE A 167 4.36 10.22 21.35
N PRO A 168 3.83 11.21 22.10
CA PRO A 168 2.58 11.05 22.83
C PRO A 168 1.39 11.25 21.89
N PHE A 169 0.53 10.24 21.76
CA PHE A 169 -0.74 10.38 21.06
C PHE A 169 -1.77 9.37 21.58
N GLY A 170 -2.90 9.89 22.09
CA GLY A 170 -3.91 9.10 22.79
C GLY A 170 -3.71 9.06 24.30
N ALA A 171 -4.60 8.34 24.98
CA ALA A 171 -4.68 8.26 26.43
C ALA A 171 -4.99 6.83 26.90
N ASN A 172 -4.86 6.60 28.22
CA ASN A 172 -5.24 5.32 28.81
C ASN A 172 -6.71 4.98 28.53
N GLY A 173 -6.97 3.74 28.10
CA GLY A 173 -8.30 3.28 27.70
C GLY A 173 -8.63 3.47 26.23
N ASP A 174 -7.81 4.21 25.48
CA ASP A 174 -7.93 4.29 24.03
C ASP A 174 -7.42 2.98 23.37
N VAL A 175 -7.93 2.69 22.17
CA VAL A 175 -7.55 1.52 21.37
C VAL A 175 -6.78 2.02 20.13
N PRO A 176 -5.51 1.61 19.93
CA PRO A 176 -4.74 2.04 18.77
C PRO A 176 -5.28 1.39 17.49
N ALA A 177 -5.32 2.16 16.42
CA ALA A 177 -5.84 1.75 15.12
C ALA A 177 -5.11 2.49 13.97
N PRO A 178 -3.78 2.39 13.86
CA PRO A 178 -3.05 3.11 12.83
C PRO A 178 -3.40 2.58 11.44
N ALA A 179 -3.42 3.48 10.47
CA ALA A 179 -3.63 3.22 9.04
C ALA A 179 -3.28 4.50 8.25
N ASP A 180 -3.19 4.44 6.92
CA ASP A 180 -2.95 5.60 6.06
C ASP A 180 -4.26 6.35 5.81
N TYR A 181 -4.64 7.31 6.67
CA TYR A 181 -5.92 8.01 6.57
C TYR A 181 -5.87 9.23 5.64
N ASP A 182 -4.67 9.75 5.34
CA ASP A 182 -4.51 10.91 4.45
C ASP A 182 -4.10 10.55 3.01
N GLY A 183 -3.68 9.31 2.78
CA GLY A 183 -3.33 8.75 1.47
C GLY A 183 -1.93 9.14 1.01
N ASP A 184 -1.05 9.58 1.91
CA ASP A 184 0.33 9.94 1.56
C ASP A 184 1.27 8.74 1.49
N GLY A 185 0.74 7.57 1.83
CA GLY A 185 1.46 6.33 1.87
C GLY A 185 2.23 6.10 3.17
N LYS A 186 1.90 6.77 4.25
CA LYS A 186 2.41 6.46 5.59
C LYS A 186 1.26 6.10 6.49
N ALA A 187 1.50 5.21 7.43
CA ALA A 187 0.55 4.99 8.49
C ALA A 187 0.51 6.20 9.42
N ASP A 188 -0.70 6.64 9.72
CA ASP A 188 -0.97 7.68 10.69
C ASP A 188 -1.21 7.08 12.06
N ALA A 189 -0.76 7.78 13.09
CA ALA A 189 -1.12 7.43 14.46
C ALA A 189 -2.61 7.74 14.70
N ALA A 190 -3.38 6.72 15.05
CA ALA A 190 -4.80 6.88 15.34
C ALA A 190 -5.22 6.06 16.55
N VAL A 191 -6.18 6.61 17.30
CA VAL A 191 -6.80 5.94 18.43
C VAL A 191 -8.33 6.10 18.40
N PHE A 192 -9.03 5.02 18.75
CA PHE A 192 -10.44 5.06 19.08
C PHE A 192 -10.60 5.16 20.60
N ARG A 193 -11.34 6.15 21.07
CA ARG A 193 -11.69 6.33 22.49
C ARG A 193 -13.09 5.76 22.74
N PRO A 194 -13.22 4.58 23.39
CA PRO A 194 -14.51 3.95 23.59
C PRO A 194 -15.44 4.79 24.47
N SER A 195 -14.92 5.45 25.51
CA SER A 195 -15.74 6.22 26.48
C SER A 195 -16.56 7.34 25.84
N THR A 196 -16.14 7.86 24.69
CA THR A 196 -16.83 8.93 23.95
C THR A 196 -17.17 8.53 22.51
N ALA A 197 -16.89 7.29 22.11
CA ALA A 197 -16.98 6.81 20.73
C ALA A 197 -16.35 7.79 19.72
N THR A 198 -15.12 8.23 20.00
CA THR A 198 -14.44 9.28 19.24
C THR A 198 -13.11 8.77 18.71
N TRP A 199 -12.87 9.00 17.43
CA TRP A 199 -11.61 8.79 16.76
C TRP A 199 -10.75 10.05 16.86
N TYR A 200 -9.48 9.85 17.18
CA TYR A 200 -8.43 10.85 17.09
C TYR A 200 -7.38 10.31 16.13
N ILE A 201 -7.12 11.02 15.04
CA ILE A 201 -6.16 10.64 14.00
C ILE A 201 -5.17 11.79 13.87
N SER A 202 -3.89 11.47 13.83
CA SER A 202 -2.79 12.40 13.58
C SER A 202 -2.18 12.09 12.22
N PRO A 203 -2.69 12.70 11.13
CA PRO A 203 -2.15 12.53 9.79
C PRO A 203 -0.65 12.82 9.76
N SER A 204 0.11 12.03 9.01
CA SER A 204 1.55 12.14 8.83
C SER A 204 1.90 13.47 8.13
N THR A 205 1.00 13.97 7.29
CA THR A 205 1.10 15.29 6.63
C THR A 205 0.79 16.48 7.57
N GLY A 206 0.31 16.19 8.78
CA GLY A 206 0.10 17.14 9.88
C GLY A 206 -1.36 17.46 10.19
N GLY A 207 -1.58 18.05 11.36
CA GLY A 207 -2.92 18.35 11.89
C GLY A 207 -3.46 17.25 12.80
N THR A 208 -4.76 17.29 13.10
CA THR A 208 -5.44 16.25 13.88
C THR A 208 -6.91 16.20 13.47
N THR A 209 -7.38 15.02 13.11
CA THR A 209 -8.80 14.76 12.86
C THR A 209 -9.45 14.23 14.12
N ILE A 210 -10.59 14.81 14.49
CA ILE A 210 -11.41 14.38 15.62
C ILE A 210 -12.80 14.05 15.08
N GLN A 211 -13.18 12.78 15.11
CA GLN A 211 -14.41 12.31 14.50
C GLN A 211 -15.21 11.44 15.48
N ALA A 212 -16.42 11.87 15.82
CA ALA A 212 -17.36 11.04 16.57
C ALA A 212 -17.97 10.00 15.62
N PHE A 213 -17.76 8.71 15.90
CA PHE A 213 -18.27 7.62 15.08
C PHE A 213 -18.25 6.29 15.85
N GLY A 214 -19.36 5.56 15.81
CA GLY A 214 -19.56 4.30 16.55
C GLY A 214 -20.21 4.50 17.93
N ILE A 215 -20.11 3.47 18.76
CA ILE A 215 -20.55 3.44 20.17
C ILE A 215 -19.47 2.83 21.07
N PRO A 216 -19.56 2.95 22.42
CA PRO A 216 -18.48 2.51 23.32
C PRO A 216 -18.07 1.04 23.28
N THR A 217 -18.91 0.15 22.77
CA THR A 217 -18.61 -1.29 22.66
C THR A 217 -18.00 -1.69 21.32
N ASP A 218 -17.85 -0.73 20.41
CA ASP A 218 -17.37 -0.97 19.07
C ASP A 218 -15.84 -1.13 19.06
N LEU A 219 -15.34 -1.93 18.11
CA LEU A 219 -13.92 -2.23 17.95
C LEU A 219 -13.43 -1.63 16.62
N PRO A 220 -12.31 -0.88 16.62
CA PRO A 220 -11.82 -0.23 15.40
C PRO A 220 -11.26 -1.25 14.40
N VAL A 221 -11.66 -1.11 13.14
CA VAL A 221 -11.27 -1.94 11.97
C VAL A 221 -11.05 -1.07 10.72
N PRO A 222 -10.21 -0.01 10.79
CA PRO A 222 -9.99 0.89 9.66
C PRO A 222 -9.31 0.16 8.50
N ALA A 223 -9.71 0.49 7.28
CA ALA A 223 -9.16 -0.01 6.03
C ALA A 223 -9.76 0.77 4.86
N ASP A 224 -9.24 0.64 3.65
CA ASP A 224 -9.77 1.30 2.45
C ASP A 224 -10.95 0.49 1.87
N TYR A 225 -12.17 0.71 2.35
CA TYR A 225 -13.36 -0.04 1.90
C TYR A 225 -13.97 0.53 0.62
N ASP A 226 -13.59 1.75 0.22
CA ASP A 226 -14.15 2.40 -0.96
C ASP A 226 -13.19 2.53 -2.15
N GLY A 227 -11.92 2.20 -1.95
CA GLY A 227 -10.88 2.07 -2.96
C GLY A 227 -10.26 3.41 -3.35
N ASP A 228 -10.31 4.42 -2.48
CA ASP A 228 -9.76 5.74 -2.75
C ASP A 228 -8.28 5.90 -2.35
N GLY A 229 -7.67 4.84 -1.84
CA GLY A 229 -6.28 4.80 -1.39
C GLY A 229 -6.10 5.33 0.03
N LYS A 230 -7.18 5.56 0.78
CA LYS A 230 -7.15 6.01 2.18
C LYS A 230 -7.90 5.03 3.05
N ALA A 231 -7.44 4.89 4.28
CA ALA A 231 -8.16 4.17 5.30
C ALA A 231 -9.45 4.91 5.69
N ASP A 232 -10.56 4.20 5.64
CA ASP A 232 -11.84 4.65 6.17
C ASP A 232 -11.90 4.48 7.69
N ILE A 233 -12.65 5.36 8.34
CA ILE A 233 -13.01 5.17 9.74
C ILE A 233 -14.08 4.08 9.82
N ALA A 234 -13.74 2.94 10.39
CA ALA A 234 -14.64 1.79 10.46
C ALA A 234 -14.62 1.10 11.82
N VAL A 235 -15.79 0.60 12.22
CA VAL A 235 -15.96 -0.17 13.44
C VAL A 235 -16.70 -1.48 13.21
N TRP A 236 -16.26 -2.50 13.95
CA TRP A 236 -16.95 -3.76 14.15
C TRP A 236 -17.68 -3.71 15.48
N ARG A 237 -18.99 -3.96 15.45
CA ARG A 237 -19.83 -4.08 16.64
C ARG A 237 -20.16 -5.55 16.84
N PRO A 238 -19.50 -6.26 17.78
CA PRO A 238 -19.76 -7.68 17.98
C PRO A 238 -21.23 -7.97 18.36
N THR A 239 -21.85 -7.07 19.12
CA THR A 239 -23.24 -7.24 19.61
C THR A 239 -24.11 -6.07 19.13
N GLY A 240 -24.63 -6.21 17.91
CA GLY A 240 -25.67 -5.35 17.35
C GLY A 240 -27.08 -5.85 17.66
N VAL A 241 -28.07 -5.40 16.89
CA VAL A 241 -29.50 -5.70 17.15
C VAL A 241 -29.83 -7.16 16.87
N SER A 242 -29.19 -7.78 15.86
CA SER A 242 -29.52 -9.14 15.40
C SER A 242 -28.30 -10.01 15.11
N GLY A 243 -27.13 -9.58 15.56
CA GLY A 243 -25.83 -10.18 15.26
C GLY A 243 -24.77 -9.10 15.28
N ALA A 244 -23.61 -9.41 14.74
CA ALA A 244 -22.55 -8.42 14.65
C ALA A 244 -22.73 -7.49 13.43
N GLU A 245 -22.35 -6.23 13.57
CA GLU A 245 -22.57 -5.17 12.58
C GLU A 245 -21.25 -4.49 12.22
N TRP A 246 -21.12 -4.10 10.96
CA TRP A 246 -20.04 -3.26 10.44
C TRP A 246 -20.59 -1.88 10.17
N TRP A 247 -19.83 -0.86 10.55
CA TRP A 247 -20.14 0.54 10.28
C TRP A 247 -18.90 1.21 9.74
N ILE A 248 -19.00 1.78 8.55
CA ILE A 248 -17.89 2.38 7.79
C ILE A 248 -18.28 3.82 7.42
N LEU A 249 -17.41 4.76 7.76
CA LEU A 249 -17.47 6.15 7.35
C LEU A 249 -16.39 6.37 6.29
N LYS A 250 -16.83 6.53 5.05
CA LYS A 250 -15.97 6.54 3.88
C LYS A 250 -15.19 7.85 3.77
N SER A 251 -13.90 7.77 3.48
CA SER A 251 -12.96 8.87 3.23
C SER A 251 -13.45 9.78 2.09
N SER A 252 -13.99 9.19 1.02
CA SER A 252 -14.61 9.89 -0.12
C SER A 252 -15.96 10.55 0.19
N GLY A 253 -16.53 10.25 1.36
CA GLY A 253 -17.81 10.76 1.84
C GLY A 253 -18.94 9.71 1.85
N GLY A 254 -19.85 9.87 2.81
CA GLY A 254 -20.96 8.96 3.05
C GLY A 254 -20.60 7.83 4.02
N SER A 255 -21.57 6.97 4.32
CA SER A 255 -21.39 5.82 5.20
C SER A 255 -22.01 4.56 4.62
N PHE A 256 -21.48 3.43 5.05
CA PHE A 256 -22.00 2.10 4.75
C PHE A 256 -22.13 1.32 6.06
N SER A 257 -23.18 0.51 6.17
CA SER A 257 -23.35 -0.39 7.30
C SER A 257 -23.99 -1.68 6.86
N THR A 258 -23.56 -2.79 7.44
CA THR A 258 -24.12 -4.10 7.14
C THR A 258 -24.09 -4.99 8.38
N GLN A 259 -25.06 -5.90 8.47
CA GLN A 259 -25.07 -6.94 9.49
C GLN A 259 -24.43 -8.20 8.91
N PHE A 260 -23.24 -8.55 9.39
CA PHE A 260 -22.50 -9.69 8.87
C PHE A 260 -21.60 -10.32 9.93
N GLY A 261 -22.04 -11.47 10.46
CA GLY A 261 -21.35 -12.24 11.49
C GLY A 261 -22.08 -12.30 12.83
N GLN A 262 -21.41 -12.89 13.82
CA GLN A 262 -21.92 -13.16 15.17
C GLN A 262 -20.95 -12.62 16.24
N PRO A 263 -21.41 -12.42 17.50
CA PRO A 263 -20.59 -11.82 18.54
C PRO A 263 -19.25 -12.50 18.85
N THR A 264 -19.13 -13.81 18.57
CA THR A 264 -17.90 -14.58 18.80
C THR A 264 -17.01 -14.68 17.57
N ASP A 265 -17.45 -14.17 16.42
CA ASP A 265 -16.65 -14.15 15.20
C ASP A 265 -15.54 -13.08 15.34
N LYS A 266 -14.47 -13.26 14.54
CA LYS A 266 -13.30 -12.38 14.51
C LYS A 266 -13.27 -11.55 13.25
N ALA A 267 -13.27 -10.22 13.38
CA ALA A 267 -13.20 -9.33 12.22
C ALA A 267 -11.80 -9.39 11.59
N VAL A 268 -11.75 -9.69 10.29
CA VAL A 268 -10.53 -9.87 9.48
C VAL A 268 -10.70 -9.17 8.12
N PRO A 269 -11.00 -7.86 8.08
CA PRO A 269 -11.19 -7.15 6.81
C PRO A 269 -9.90 -7.22 5.96
N GLY A 270 -10.07 -7.26 4.64
CA GLY A 270 -8.98 -7.32 3.66
C GLY A 270 -9.54 -7.45 2.24
N ASP A 271 -8.75 -7.13 1.21
CA ASP A 271 -9.15 -7.31 -0.20
C ASP A 271 -8.98 -8.80 -0.61
N PHE A 272 -9.98 -9.64 -0.37
CA PHE A 272 -9.92 -11.07 -0.72
C PHE A 272 -10.28 -11.33 -2.18
N THR A 273 -10.99 -10.40 -2.83
CA THR A 273 -11.44 -10.53 -4.21
C THR A 273 -10.41 -9.99 -5.22
N GLY A 274 -9.53 -9.10 -4.79
CA GLY A 274 -8.51 -8.42 -5.59
C GLY A 274 -9.09 -7.28 -6.42
N ASP A 275 -10.15 -6.61 -5.93
CA ASP A 275 -10.80 -5.51 -6.64
C ASP A 275 -10.22 -4.13 -6.26
N GLY A 276 -9.25 -4.11 -5.34
CA GLY A 276 -8.63 -2.90 -4.82
C GLY A 276 -9.40 -2.26 -3.67
N LYS A 277 -10.44 -2.93 -3.14
CA LYS A 277 -11.19 -2.49 -1.97
C LYS A 277 -11.14 -3.54 -0.88
N THR A 278 -11.20 -3.06 0.35
CA THR A 278 -11.30 -3.94 1.51
C THR A 278 -12.68 -4.60 1.54
N ASP A 279 -12.71 -5.93 1.52
CA ASP A 279 -13.92 -6.70 1.79
C ASP A 279 -14.21 -6.74 3.29
N VAL A 280 -15.50 -6.74 3.62
CA VAL A 280 -15.97 -7.01 4.97
C VAL A 280 -15.87 -8.52 5.22
N ALA A 281 -15.05 -8.94 6.18
CA ALA A 281 -14.81 -10.36 6.41
C ALA A 281 -14.65 -10.74 7.89
N TYR A 282 -15.03 -11.97 8.22
CA TYR A 282 -14.82 -12.53 9.54
C TYR A 282 -14.35 -13.99 9.50
N TRP A 283 -13.60 -14.40 10.53
CA TRP A 283 -13.25 -15.78 10.82
C TRP A 283 -14.06 -16.29 12.02
N ARG A 284 -14.61 -17.50 11.93
CA ARG A 284 -15.45 -18.10 12.98
C ARG A 284 -14.67 -19.11 13.82
N PRO A 285 -14.32 -18.79 15.09
CA PRO A 285 -13.49 -19.67 15.92
C PRO A 285 -14.10 -21.04 16.23
N SER A 286 -15.43 -21.14 16.27
CA SER A 286 -16.14 -22.39 16.57
C SER A 286 -16.11 -23.42 15.44
N THR A 287 -15.72 -23.01 14.23
CA THR A 287 -15.76 -23.86 13.02
C THR A 287 -14.49 -23.80 12.18
N GLY A 288 -13.65 -22.77 12.35
CA GLY A 288 -12.49 -22.55 11.49
C GLY A 288 -12.83 -22.04 10.08
N GLN A 289 -14.02 -21.45 9.91
CA GLN A 289 -14.50 -20.96 8.61
C GLN A 289 -14.26 -19.47 8.45
N TRP A 290 -13.89 -19.08 7.24
CA TRP A 290 -13.81 -17.69 6.79
C TRP A 290 -15.09 -17.33 6.04
N PHE A 291 -15.55 -16.09 6.20
CA PHE A 291 -16.70 -15.52 5.52
C PHE A 291 -16.31 -14.16 4.98
N VAL A 292 -16.51 -13.94 3.68
CA VAL A 292 -16.14 -12.72 2.98
C VAL A 292 -17.38 -12.16 2.30
N LEU A 293 -17.78 -10.95 2.68
CA LEU A 293 -18.80 -10.15 2.02
C LEU A 293 -18.11 -9.25 1.00
N ARG A 294 -18.38 -9.52 -0.26
CA ARG A 294 -17.74 -8.92 -1.43
C ARG A 294 -18.06 -7.44 -1.55
N SER A 295 -17.02 -6.61 -1.69
CA SER A 295 -17.11 -5.17 -1.86
C SER A 295 -17.84 -4.77 -3.17
N GLU A 296 -17.79 -5.62 -4.20
CA GLU A 296 -18.27 -5.31 -5.55
C GLU A 296 -19.79 -5.43 -5.69
N ASP A 297 -20.41 -6.36 -4.95
CA ASP A 297 -21.82 -6.69 -5.13
C ASP A 297 -22.59 -7.08 -3.85
N LEU A 298 -21.95 -7.03 -2.68
CA LEU A 298 -22.55 -7.34 -1.37
C LEU A 298 -23.11 -8.76 -1.24
N THR A 299 -22.74 -9.69 -2.13
CA THR A 299 -22.93 -11.11 -1.86
C THR A 299 -21.77 -11.65 -1.04
N PHE A 300 -21.90 -12.84 -0.47
CA PHE A 300 -20.82 -13.42 0.33
C PHE A 300 -20.51 -14.85 -0.08
N TYR A 301 -19.28 -15.27 0.19
CA TYR A 301 -18.86 -16.66 0.14
C TYR A 301 -18.17 -17.05 1.45
N ALA A 302 -18.06 -18.35 1.68
CA ALA A 302 -17.43 -18.90 2.87
C ALA A 302 -16.64 -20.16 2.52
N PHE A 303 -15.54 -20.36 3.23
CA PHE A 303 -14.66 -21.50 3.00
C PHE A 303 -14.00 -21.95 4.31
N PRO A 304 -13.78 -23.27 4.50
CA PRO A 304 -13.11 -23.78 5.68
C PRO A 304 -11.59 -23.62 5.52
N PHE A 305 -10.96 -22.85 6.41
CA PHE A 305 -9.51 -22.78 6.48
C PHE A 305 -9.05 -22.50 7.92
N GLY A 306 -8.77 -23.59 8.63
CA GLY A 306 -8.45 -23.58 10.06
C GLY A 306 -9.35 -24.51 10.85
N THR A 307 -9.12 -24.55 12.15
CA THR A 307 -9.80 -25.42 13.11
C THR A 307 -9.98 -24.69 14.44
N ILE A 308 -10.76 -25.27 15.35
CA ILE A 308 -10.97 -24.72 16.69
C ILE A 308 -9.62 -24.58 17.42
N GLY A 309 -9.35 -23.39 17.96
CA GLY A 309 -8.12 -23.07 18.69
C GLY A 309 -7.00 -22.48 17.82
N ASP A 310 -7.21 -22.40 16.51
CA ASP A 310 -6.34 -21.63 15.63
C ASP A 310 -6.54 -20.12 15.80
N ILE A 311 -5.55 -19.34 15.37
CA ILE A 311 -5.52 -17.87 15.43
C ILE A 311 -5.47 -17.34 13.99
N PRO A 312 -6.42 -16.51 13.52
CA PRO A 312 -6.41 -16.01 12.16
C PRO A 312 -5.29 -14.98 11.93
N VAL A 313 -4.61 -15.10 10.80
CA VAL A 313 -3.45 -14.29 10.39
C VAL A 313 -3.60 -13.86 8.93
N PRO A 314 -4.60 -13.03 8.59
CA PRO A 314 -4.80 -12.54 7.22
C PRO A 314 -3.60 -11.70 6.76
N GLY A 315 -3.27 -11.76 5.47
CA GLY A 315 -2.21 -10.99 4.83
C GLY A 315 -1.97 -11.45 3.40
N ASP A 316 -1.19 -10.71 2.61
CA ASP A 316 -0.85 -11.08 1.22
C ASP A 316 0.51 -11.81 1.22
N TYR A 317 0.51 -13.14 1.36
CA TYR A 317 1.73 -13.92 1.56
C TYR A 317 2.37 -14.40 0.24
N ASP A 318 1.72 -14.19 -0.91
CA ASP A 318 2.30 -14.48 -2.23
C ASP A 318 2.54 -13.25 -3.12
N GLY A 319 2.08 -12.08 -2.69
CA GLY A 319 2.36 -10.78 -3.31
C GLY A 319 1.49 -10.52 -4.52
N ASP A 320 0.31 -11.12 -4.59
CA ASP A 320 -0.63 -10.94 -5.70
C ASP A 320 -1.60 -9.77 -5.50
N GLY A 321 -1.52 -9.11 -4.35
CA GLY A 321 -2.38 -8.00 -3.93
C GLY A 321 -3.70 -8.42 -3.32
N LYS A 322 -3.91 -9.72 -3.09
CA LYS A 322 -5.07 -10.21 -2.36
C LYS A 322 -4.70 -10.58 -0.93
N THR A 323 -5.66 -10.42 -0.05
CA THR A 323 -5.57 -10.98 1.29
C THR A 323 -5.75 -12.50 1.22
N ASP A 324 -4.72 -13.22 1.63
CA ASP A 324 -4.78 -14.66 1.86
C ASP A 324 -5.35 -14.98 3.23
N ALA A 325 -6.12 -16.07 3.29
CA ALA A 325 -6.53 -16.65 4.55
C ALA A 325 -5.37 -17.44 5.18
N GLY A 326 -4.93 -17.02 6.36
CA GLY A 326 -3.90 -17.70 7.14
C GLY A 326 -4.35 -18.04 8.54
N VAL A 327 -3.84 -19.14 9.11
CA VAL A 327 -4.02 -19.46 10.54
C VAL A 327 -2.71 -19.90 11.20
N TYR A 328 -2.46 -19.41 12.41
CA TYR A 328 -1.43 -19.93 13.31
C TYR A 328 -2.06 -20.91 14.30
N ARG A 329 -1.48 -22.11 14.43
CA ARG A 329 -1.94 -23.17 15.33
C ARG A 329 -1.01 -23.29 16.55
N PRO A 330 -1.38 -22.72 17.71
CA PRO A 330 -0.49 -22.68 18.87
C PRO A 330 -0.10 -24.06 19.41
N SER A 331 -0.95 -25.07 19.24
CA SER A 331 -0.69 -26.44 19.71
C SER A 331 0.45 -27.15 18.96
N THR A 332 0.79 -26.69 17.75
CA THR A 332 1.84 -27.29 16.92
C THR A 332 2.89 -26.29 16.43
N LEU A 333 2.70 -25.00 16.72
CA LEU A 333 3.54 -23.89 16.26
C LEU A 333 3.58 -23.75 14.73
N ASN A 334 2.58 -24.30 14.04
CA ASN A 334 2.50 -24.28 12.59
C ASN A 334 1.60 -23.14 12.12
N TRP A 335 2.08 -22.49 11.08
CA TRP A 335 1.34 -21.57 10.23
C TRP A 335 0.80 -22.36 9.03
N TYR A 336 -0.47 -22.14 8.70
CA TYR A 336 -1.12 -22.64 7.49
C TYR A 336 -1.62 -21.42 6.73
N ILE A 337 -1.15 -21.20 5.51
CA ILE A 337 -1.53 -20.04 4.70
C ILE A 337 -2.10 -20.54 3.38
N ASN A 338 -3.32 -20.12 3.04
CA ASN A 338 -3.97 -20.41 1.77
C ASN A 338 -3.66 -19.31 0.76
N ARG A 339 -2.48 -19.40 0.14
CA ARG A 339 -2.02 -18.39 -0.82
C ARG A 339 -2.85 -18.45 -2.10
N SER A 340 -3.44 -17.33 -2.46
CA SER A 340 -4.41 -17.14 -3.55
C SER A 340 -3.91 -17.65 -4.91
N THR A 341 -2.61 -17.51 -5.18
CA THR A 341 -1.95 -17.92 -6.44
C THR A 341 -0.84 -18.95 -6.25
N ALA A 342 -0.33 -19.12 -5.03
CA ALA A 342 0.78 -20.03 -4.73
C ALA A 342 0.39 -21.29 -3.92
N GLY A 343 -0.89 -21.51 -3.65
CA GLY A 343 -1.40 -22.67 -2.92
C GLY A 343 -0.97 -22.71 -1.44
N VAL A 344 -1.28 -23.81 -0.75
CA VAL A 344 -1.13 -23.86 0.72
C VAL A 344 0.35 -23.93 1.14
N LEU A 345 0.77 -22.99 1.98
CA LEU A 345 2.03 -23.01 2.72
C LEU A 345 1.80 -23.57 4.13
N ILE A 346 2.69 -24.46 4.57
CA ILE A 346 2.77 -24.92 5.96
C ILE A 346 4.17 -24.63 6.48
N GLN A 347 4.26 -23.82 7.53
CA GLN A 347 5.55 -23.38 8.07
C GLN A 347 5.53 -23.43 9.59
N GLN A 348 6.48 -24.14 10.19
CA GLN A 348 6.65 -24.09 11.64
C GLN A 348 7.49 -22.86 12.01
N PHE A 349 6.95 -21.98 12.87
CA PHE A 349 7.65 -20.77 13.31
C PHE A 349 7.05 -20.22 14.61
N GLY A 350 7.94 -19.82 15.53
CA GLY A 350 7.58 -19.33 16.86
C GLY A 350 7.65 -20.41 17.95
N ILE A 351 7.29 -20.03 19.17
CA ILE A 351 7.19 -20.90 20.35
C ILE A 351 5.85 -20.69 21.07
N ALA A 352 5.58 -21.53 22.07
CA ALA A 352 4.37 -21.42 22.88
C ALA A 352 4.32 -20.07 23.62
N GLY A 353 3.20 -19.36 23.48
CA GLY A 353 2.99 -18.03 24.07
C GLY A 353 3.35 -16.85 23.15
N ASP A 354 3.90 -17.12 21.96
CA ASP A 354 4.10 -16.10 20.93
C ASP A 354 2.74 -15.66 20.32
N THR A 355 2.62 -14.36 20.04
CA THR A 355 1.47 -13.75 19.37
C THR A 355 1.81 -13.49 17.91
N PRO A 356 1.06 -14.01 16.93
CA PRO A 356 1.34 -13.71 15.52
C PRO A 356 1.04 -12.25 15.21
N LEU A 357 1.97 -11.55 14.55
CA LEU A 357 1.80 -10.11 14.24
C LEU A 357 0.63 -9.84 13.30
N PRO A 358 0.33 -10.67 12.28
CA PRO A 358 -0.83 -10.43 11.43
C PRO A 358 -2.18 -10.48 12.15
N ASN A 359 -2.22 -10.99 13.39
CA ASN A 359 -3.42 -10.90 14.25
C ASN A 359 -3.54 -9.54 14.97
N ALA A 360 -2.52 -8.65 14.97
CA ALA A 360 -2.50 -7.42 15.79
C ALA A 360 -3.77 -6.55 15.63
N PHE A 361 -4.36 -6.52 14.44
CA PHE A 361 -5.54 -5.72 14.10
C PHE A 361 -6.85 -6.52 14.02
N VAL A 362 -6.82 -7.83 14.21
CA VAL A 362 -8.02 -8.68 14.30
C VAL A 362 -8.79 -8.33 15.58
N ARG A 363 -10.12 -8.34 15.52
CA ARG A 363 -11.01 -7.95 16.63
C ARG A 363 -11.96 -9.07 17.04
#